data_AF-A0A349U0L4-F1
#
_entry.id   AF-A0A349U0L4-F1
#
_cell.length_a   1.000
_cell.length_b   1.000
_cell.length_c   1.000
_cell.angle_alpha   90.00
_cell.angle_beta   90.00
_cell.angle_gamma   90.00
#
_symmetry.space_group_name_H-M   'P 1'
#
loop_
_entity.id
_entity.type
_entity.pdbx_description
1 polymer ?
#
loop_
_entity_poly.entity_id
_entity_poly.type
_entity_poly.pdbx_seq_one_letter_code
_entity_poly.pdbx_strand_id
1 'polypeptide(L)'
;MCDAYREREASDGMTQSKLAEKLGKDKSFVSRVLKNEENLTLKTIAEFMWAMGKKLRIQSVDINHTPTNFPAPHDVVIQLNDPMPTYHPYQ
;
A
#
# COMPACT_ATOMS: atom_id res chain seq x y z
N MET A 1 -0.79 -2.23 -4.48
CA MET A 1 -2.22 -1.94 -4.77
C MET A 1 -2.99 -3.21 -5.09
N CYS A 2 -2.46 -4.11 -5.92
CA CYS A 2 -3.08 -5.40 -6.24
C CYS A 2 -3.35 -6.27 -5.02
N ASP A 3 -2.41 -6.37 -4.08
CA ASP A 3 -2.59 -7.20 -2.89
C ASP A 3 -3.71 -6.66 -2.00
N ALA A 4 -3.70 -5.34 -1.77
CA ALA A 4 -4.78 -4.64 -1.09
C ALA A 4 -6.17 -4.83 -1.74
N TYR A 5 -6.23 -4.95 -3.08
CA TYR A 5 -7.46 -5.25 -3.81
C TYR A 5 -7.88 -6.72 -3.61
N ARG A 6 -6.95 -7.67 -3.75
CA ARG A 6 -7.21 -9.12 -3.58
C ARG A 6 -7.72 -9.46 -2.19
N GLU A 7 -7.16 -8.83 -1.16
CA GLU A 7 -7.65 -8.98 0.23
C GLU A 7 -9.13 -8.56 0.35
N ARG A 8 -9.49 -7.40 -0.21
CA ARG A 8 -10.87 -6.88 -0.16
C ARG A 8 -11.84 -7.67 -1.03
N GLU A 9 -11.37 -8.21 -2.14
CA GLU A 9 -12.13 -9.13 -3.00
C GLU A 9 -12.48 -10.40 -2.22
N ALA A 10 -11.50 -10.97 -1.49
CA ALA A 10 -11.70 -12.16 -0.67
C ALA A 10 -12.55 -11.91 0.58
N SER A 11 -12.41 -10.76 1.25
CA SER A 11 -13.09 -10.50 2.53
C SER A 11 -14.54 -10.02 2.37
N ASP A 12 -14.80 -9.12 1.42
CA ASP A 12 -16.06 -8.36 1.33
C ASP A 12 -16.73 -8.50 -0.05
N GLY A 13 -16.20 -9.33 -0.94
CA GLY A 13 -16.69 -9.46 -2.32
C GLY A 13 -16.57 -8.16 -3.11
N MET A 14 -15.50 -7.40 -2.86
CA MET A 14 -15.16 -6.22 -3.66
C MET A 14 -14.87 -6.66 -5.11
N THR A 15 -15.52 -6.03 -6.08
CA THR A 15 -15.26 -6.28 -7.50
C THR A 15 -14.76 -5.01 -8.18
N GLN A 16 -14.10 -5.15 -9.33
CA GLN A 16 -13.70 -3.99 -10.13
C GLN A 16 -14.88 -3.10 -10.52
N SER A 17 -16.08 -3.66 -10.74
CA SER A 17 -17.29 -2.87 -11.02
C SER A 17 -17.71 -2.02 -9.82
N LYS A 18 -17.73 -2.60 -8.61
CA LYS A 18 -18.04 -1.84 -7.37
C LYS A 18 -16.99 -0.76 -7.10
N LEU A 19 -15.72 -1.06 -7.38
CA LEU A 19 -14.64 -0.09 -7.24
C LEU A 19 -14.78 1.05 -8.26
N ALA A 20 -15.15 0.74 -9.50
CA ALA A 20 -15.42 1.71 -10.55
C ALA A 20 -16.57 2.65 -10.19
N GLU A 21 -17.69 2.10 -9.68
CA GLU A 21 -18.83 2.87 -9.17
C GLU A 21 -18.41 3.82 -8.03
N LYS A 22 -17.65 3.32 -7.05
CA LYS A 22 -17.14 4.14 -5.93
C LYS A 22 -16.23 5.28 -6.37
N LEU A 23 -15.46 5.06 -7.44
CA LEU A 23 -14.53 6.04 -7.99
C LEU A 23 -15.19 7.00 -9.00
N GLY A 24 -16.42 6.71 -9.44
CA GLY A 24 -17.05 7.42 -10.55
C GLY A 24 -16.26 7.27 -11.86
N LYS A 25 -15.71 6.08 -12.11
CA LYS A 25 -14.86 5.76 -13.27
C LYS A 25 -15.37 4.53 -14.00
N ASP A 26 -14.85 4.32 -15.20
CA ASP A 26 -15.13 3.09 -15.96
C ASP A 26 -14.36 1.89 -15.40
N LYS A 27 -14.96 0.70 -15.53
CA LYS A 27 -14.30 -0.56 -15.17
C LYS A 27 -12.99 -0.78 -15.94
N SER A 28 -12.93 -0.33 -17.20
CA SER A 28 -11.73 -0.40 -18.03
C SER A 28 -10.58 0.42 -17.45
N PHE A 29 -10.88 1.60 -16.87
CA PHE A 29 -9.90 2.42 -16.16
C PHE A 29 -9.39 1.69 -14.91
N VAL A 30 -10.30 1.14 -14.10
CA VAL A 30 -9.93 0.35 -12.90
C VAL A 30 -9.04 -0.83 -13.26
N SER A 31 -9.39 -1.59 -14.31
CA SER A 31 -8.57 -2.71 -14.79
C SER A 31 -7.16 -2.26 -15.20
N ARG A 32 -7.02 -1.16 -15.95
CA ARG A 32 -5.71 -0.63 -16.36
C ARG A 32 -4.86 -0.23 -15.16
N VAL A 33 -5.44 0.49 -14.21
CA VAL A 33 -4.75 0.91 -12.98
C VAL A 33 -4.28 -0.30 -12.16
N LEU A 34 -5.13 -1.33 -12.01
CA LEU A 34 -4.77 -2.55 -11.28
C LEU A 34 -3.73 -3.40 -12.00
N LYS A 35 -3.66 -3.35 -13.33
CA LYS A 35 -2.59 -4.01 -14.09
C LYS A 35 -1.26 -3.26 -14.04
N ASN A 36 -1.25 -2.05 -13.46
CA ASN A 36 -0.07 -1.21 -13.28
C ASN A 36 0.65 -0.89 -14.61
N GLU A 37 -0.12 -0.76 -15.68
CA GLU A 37 0.39 -0.51 -17.04
C GLU A 37 0.77 0.97 -17.28
N GLU A 38 0.62 1.85 -16.28
CA GLU A 38 0.80 3.30 -16.43
C GLU A 38 1.48 3.96 -15.23
N ASN A 39 2.14 5.10 -15.47
CA ASN A 39 2.62 6.01 -14.43
C ASN A 39 1.42 6.65 -13.71
N LEU A 40 1.04 6.06 -12.58
CA LEU A 40 -0.08 6.55 -11.78
C LEU A 40 0.30 7.80 -11.00
N THR A 41 -0.62 8.76 -10.97
CA THR A 41 -0.47 9.90 -10.07
C THR A 41 -0.68 9.46 -8.62
N LEU A 42 -0.06 10.17 -7.69
CA LEU A 42 -0.30 9.97 -6.26
C LEU A 42 -1.79 10.12 -5.90
N LYS A 43 -2.48 11.03 -6.57
CA LYS A 43 -3.94 11.23 -6.44
C LYS A 43 -4.70 9.95 -6.78
N THR A 44 -4.39 9.32 -7.92
CA THR A 44 -5.02 8.06 -8.34
C THR A 44 -4.79 6.97 -7.30
N ILE A 45 -3.57 6.85 -6.78
CA ILE A 45 -3.26 5.88 -5.73
C ILE A 45 -4.10 6.15 -4.47
N ALA A 46 -4.20 7.41 -4.04
CA ALA A 46 -4.98 7.80 -2.87
C ALA A 46 -6.48 7.52 -3.04
N GLU A 47 -7.06 7.84 -4.19
CA GLU A 47 -8.47 7.57 -4.51
C GLU A 47 -8.78 6.07 -4.45
N PHE A 48 -7.89 5.24 -5.01
CA PHE A 48 -8.04 3.78 -4.97
C PHE A 48 -7.95 3.23 -3.54
N MET A 49 -6.97 3.69 -2.74
CA MET A 49 -6.86 3.29 -1.35
C MET A 49 -8.12 3.65 -0.56
N TRP A 50 -8.61 4.89 -0.73
CA TRP A 50 -9.82 5.37 -0.08
C TRP A 50 -11.05 4.55 -0.47
N ALA A 51 -11.25 4.27 -1.76
CA ALA A 51 -12.39 3.48 -2.23
C ALA A 51 -12.37 2.03 -1.72
N MET A 52 -11.17 1.50 -1.46
CA MET A 52 -10.94 0.21 -0.81
C MET A 52 -11.02 0.26 0.74
N GLY A 53 -11.24 1.43 1.34
CA GLY A 53 -11.31 1.62 2.80
C GLY A 53 -9.96 1.61 3.50
N LYS A 54 -8.86 1.83 2.76
CA LYS A 54 -7.49 1.86 3.28
C LYS A 54 -6.97 3.30 3.35
N LYS A 55 -6.01 3.55 4.25
CA LYS A 55 -5.30 4.83 4.35
C LYS A 55 -3.96 4.73 3.61
N LEU A 56 -3.62 5.75 2.83
CA LEU A 56 -2.33 5.84 2.15
C LEU A 56 -1.30 6.51 3.08
N ARG A 57 -0.18 5.84 3.34
CA ARG A 57 0.99 6.40 4.03
C ARG A 57 2.12 6.59 3.02
N ILE A 58 2.67 7.79 2.95
CA ILE A 58 3.76 8.15 2.03
C ILE A 58 4.95 8.56 2.89
N GLN A 59 6.13 8.06 2.54
CA GLN A 59 7.40 8.47 3.14
C GLN A 59 8.41 8.72 2.03
N SER A 60 9.10 9.85 2.11
CA SER A 60 10.35 10.07 1.37
C SER A 60 11.49 9.42 2.14
N VAL A 61 12.36 8.72 1.42
CA VAL A 61 13.64 8.22 1.95
C VAL A 61 14.76 8.96 1.23
N ASP A 62 15.90 9.16 1.91
CA ASP A 62 17.09 9.69 1.26
C ASP A 62 17.56 8.69 0.18
N ILE A 63 18.00 9.20 -0.96
CA ILE A 63 18.48 8.37 -2.07
C ILE A 63 19.69 7.51 -1.68
N ASN A 64 20.43 7.93 -0.66
CA ASN A 64 21.60 7.22 -0.13
C ASN A 64 21.30 6.41 1.13
N HIS A 65 20.07 6.45 1.64
CA HIS A 65 19.68 5.65 2.79
C HIS A 65 19.44 4.21 2.34
N THR A 66 20.38 3.32 2.63
CA THR A 66 20.13 1.88 2.62
C THR A 66 19.04 1.60 3.67
N PRO A 67 17.88 1.03 3.32
CA PRO A 67 16.82 0.82 4.29
C PRO A 67 17.27 -0.23 5.32
N THR A 68 17.83 0.21 6.44
CA THR A 68 18.40 -0.67 7.47
C THR A 68 17.39 -1.14 8.51
N ASN A 69 16.13 -0.67 8.49
CA ASN A 69 15.12 -1.16 9.43
C ASN A 69 13.67 -0.78 9.07
N PHE A 70 13.18 -1.21 7.90
CA PHE A 70 11.74 -1.34 7.73
C PHE A 70 11.36 -2.78 8.12
N PRO A 71 10.82 -3.04 9.32
CA PRO A 71 10.08 -4.27 9.52
C PRO A 71 8.95 -4.26 8.50
N ALA A 72 8.95 -5.25 7.61
CA ALA A 72 7.88 -5.41 6.63
C ALA A 72 6.53 -5.43 7.35
N PRO A 73 5.46 -4.85 6.78
CA PRO A 73 4.14 -4.80 7.41
C PRO A 73 3.41 -6.16 7.40
N HIS A 74 4.15 -7.25 7.60
CA HIS A 74 3.64 -8.61 7.74
C HIS A 74 4.10 -9.11 9.11
N ASP A 75 3.17 -9.17 10.06
CA ASP A 75 3.26 -9.92 11.32
C ASP A 75 4.53 -9.74 12.16
N VAL A 76 4.74 -8.55 12.72
CA VAL A 76 5.63 -8.44 13.90
C VAL A 76 4.84 -8.87 15.13
N VAL A 77 4.92 -10.17 15.47
CA VAL A 77 4.73 -10.60 16.86
C VAL A 77 5.95 -10.08 17.62
N ILE A 78 5.81 -8.93 18.29
CA ILE A 78 6.83 -8.43 19.20
C ILE A 78 6.86 -9.41 20.37
N GLN A 79 7.84 -10.32 20.42
CA GLN A 79 8.18 -10.96 21.67
C GLN A 79 8.78 -9.87 22.56
N LEU A 80 8.17 -9.61 23.71
CA LEU A 80 8.49 -8.50 24.63
C LEU A 80 9.93 -8.49 25.19
N ASN A 81 10.82 -9.36 24.68
CA ASN A 81 12.18 -9.57 25.16
C ASN A 81 13.27 -9.40 24.09
N ASP A 82 12.95 -9.01 22.86
CA ASP A 82 14.00 -8.72 21.89
C ASP A 82 14.76 -7.45 22.31
N PRO A 83 16.10 -7.52 22.46
CA PRO A 83 16.88 -6.37 22.90
C PRO A 83 16.78 -5.26 21.84
N MET A 84 16.42 -4.06 22.30
CA MET A 84 16.42 -2.84 21.48
C MET A 84 17.74 -2.74 20.70
N PRO A 85 17.70 -2.56 19.36
CA PRO A 85 18.92 -2.41 18.59
C PRO A 85 19.68 -1.17 19.07
N THR A 86 20.92 -1.37 19.50
CA THR A 86 21.78 -0.28 20.00
C THR A 86 22.23 0.61 18.85
N TYR A 87 21.78 1.86 18.87
CA TYR A 87 22.15 2.91 17.92
C TYR A 87 23.63 3.27 18.06
N HIS A 88 24.42 3.09 17.00
CA HIS A 88 25.76 3.66 16.89
C HIS A 88 25.68 4.87 15.95
N PRO A 89 25.89 6.11 16.44
CA PRO A 89 25.99 7.27 15.56
C PRO A 89 27.23 7.14 14.67
N TYR A 90 27.08 7.52 13.40
CA TYR A 90 28.16 7.53 12.40
C TYR A 90 29.32 8.40 12.89
N GLN A 91 30.55 7.86 12.83
CA GLN A 91 31.81 8.60 13.02
C GLN A 91 32.25 9.24 11.71
#